data_AF-A0A453NW16-F1
#
_entry.id   AF-A0A453NW16-F1
#
_cell.length_a   1.000
_cell.length_b   1.000
_cell.length_c   1.000
_cell.angle_alpha   90.00
_cell.angle_beta   90.00
_cell.angle_gamma   90.00
#
_symmetry.space_group_name_H-M   'P 1'
#
loop_
_entity.id
_entity.type
_entity.pdbx_description
1 polymer ?
#
loop_
_entity_poly.entity_id
_entity_poly.type
_entity_poly.pdbx_seq_one_letter_code
_entity_poly.pdbx_strand_id
1 'polypeptide(L)'
;GDHFINGPGFTLSLRPWNKLAHADVSSFEHTVQVELHGIPAQAWHLSTAEHLLGSSCWIERLHPSTRSRADLVVFRLTTRTHEPASTRRAAVLEIVESVPATR
;
A
#
# COMPACT_ATOMS: atom_id res chain seq x y z
N GLY A 1 13.83 -25.73 -19.87
CA GLY A 1 14.32 -27.04 -19.38
C GLY A 1 15.17 -26.78 -18.17
N ASP A 2 15.06 -27.62 -17.14
CA ASP A 2 15.86 -27.51 -15.92
C ASP A 2 17.32 -27.86 -16.26
N HIS A 3 18.28 -27.06 -15.77
CA HIS A 3 19.71 -27.27 -15.95
C HIS A 3 20.28 -27.89 -14.69
N PHE A 4 21.04 -28.99 -14.80
CA PHE A 4 21.56 -29.70 -13.63
C PHE A 4 23.07 -29.50 -13.49
N ILE A 5 23.53 -29.11 -12.30
CA ILE A 5 24.95 -29.10 -11.93
C ILE A 5 25.18 -30.23 -10.95
N ASN A 6 26.10 -31.14 -11.26
CA ASN A 6 26.46 -32.25 -10.39
C ASN A 6 27.81 -32.00 -9.71
N GLY A 7 27.88 -32.32 -8.42
CA GLY A 7 29.11 -32.38 -7.64
C GLY A 7 29.20 -33.69 -6.84
N PRO A 8 30.33 -33.97 -6.20
CA PRO A 8 30.47 -35.17 -5.38
C PRO A 8 29.47 -35.11 -4.20
N GLY A 9 28.46 -35.97 -4.23
CA GLY A 9 27.44 -36.08 -3.19
C GLY A 9 26.26 -35.11 -3.31
N PHE A 10 26.15 -34.31 -4.38
CA PHE A 10 24.98 -33.44 -4.58
C PHE A 10 24.66 -33.17 -6.05
N THR A 11 23.41 -32.80 -6.30
CA THR A 11 22.91 -32.31 -7.59
C THR A 11 22.09 -31.05 -7.35
N LEU A 12 22.40 -29.98 -8.08
CA LEU A 12 21.65 -28.73 -8.11
C LEU A 12 20.79 -28.71 -9.36
N SER A 13 19.49 -28.45 -9.21
CA SER A 13 18.59 -28.12 -10.32
C SER A 13 18.42 -26.61 -10.42
N LEU A 14 18.86 -26.05 -11.52
CA LEU A 14 18.73 -24.64 -11.86
C LEU A 14 17.59 -24.50 -12.85
N ARG A 15 16.56 -23.75 -12.48
CA ARG A 15 15.51 -23.33 -13.40
C ARG A 15 15.84 -21.93 -13.91
N PRO A 16 15.49 -21.58 -15.16
CA PRO A 16 15.50 -20.19 -15.60
C PRO A 16 14.74 -19.33 -14.59
N TRP A 17 15.30 -18.17 -14.24
CA TRP A 17 14.65 -17.25 -13.32
C TRP A 17 13.24 -16.95 -13.83
N ASN A 18 12.24 -17.32 -13.03
CA ASN A 18 10.86 -16.95 -13.28
C ASN A 18 10.47 -15.94 -12.20
N LYS A 19 9.96 -14.78 -12.62
CA LYS A 19 9.45 -13.75 -11.70
C LYS A 19 8.39 -14.32 -10.74
N LEU A 20 7.74 -15.42 -11.12
CA LEU A 20 6.73 -16.11 -10.35
C LEU A 20 7.25 -17.20 -9.40
N ALA A 21 8.55 -17.51 -9.40
CA ALA A 21 9.10 -18.63 -8.61
C ALA A 21 8.88 -18.49 -7.08
N HIS A 22 8.58 -17.28 -6.61
CA HIS A 22 8.14 -16.96 -5.25
C HIS A 22 6.97 -15.97 -5.23
N ALA A 23 6.28 -15.78 -6.36
CA ALA A 23 5.13 -14.90 -6.38
C ALA A 23 3.97 -15.62 -5.69
N ASP A 24 3.52 -15.04 -4.60
CA ASP A 24 2.24 -15.43 -4.01
C ASP A 24 1.12 -14.68 -4.72
N VAL A 25 0.04 -15.40 -5.05
CA VAL A 25 -1.15 -14.78 -5.63
C VAL A 25 -2.01 -14.28 -4.49
N SER A 26 -1.69 -13.09 -3.96
CA SER A 26 -2.55 -12.47 -2.97
C SER A 26 -3.77 -11.85 -3.66
N SER A 27 -4.93 -12.48 -3.48
CA SER A 27 -6.21 -11.87 -3.82
C SER A 27 -6.57 -10.86 -2.71
N PHE A 28 -6.81 -9.60 -3.09
CA PHE A 28 -7.41 -8.63 -2.18
C PHE A 28 -8.93 -8.86 -2.14
N GLU A 29 -9.35 -9.93 -1.44
CA GLU A 29 -10.74 -10.43 -1.44
C GLU A 29 -11.70 -9.54 -0.65
N HIS A 30 -11.18 -8.79 0.33
CA HIS A 30 -12.01 -8.03 1.25
C HIS A 30 -12.03 -6.56 0.88
N THR A 31 -13.21 -6.05 0.52
CA THR A 31 -13.46 -4.62 0.37
C THR A 31 -13.84 -4.02 1.72
N VAL A 32 -13.09 -3.00 2.16
CA VAL A 32 -13.33 -2.30 3.43
C VAL A 32 -13.39 -0.79 3.21
N GLN A 33 -14.21 -0.11 4.01
CA GLN A 33 -14.21 1.35 4.10
C GLN A 33 -13.22 1.78 5.18
N VAL A 34 -12.35 2.72 4.85
CA VAL A 34 -11.34 3.25 5.76
C VAL A 34 -11.54 4.74 5.93
N GLU A 35 -11.42 5.18 7.19
CA GLU A 35 -11.49 6.57 7.59
C GLU A 35 -10.15 6.93 8.25
N LEU A 36 -9.38 7.81 7.61
CA LEU A 36 -8.14 8.33 8.17
C LEU A 36 -8.44 9.68 8.83
N HIS A 37 -8.09 9.78 10.11
CA HIS A 37 -8.27 10.98 10.91
C HIS A 37 -6.93 11.69 11.12
N GLY A 38 -6.97 13.01 11.28
CA GLY A 38 -5.78 13.82 11.55
C GLY A 38 -4.90 14.06 10.32
N ILE A 39 -5.40 13.83 9.10
CA ILE A 39 -4.70 14.18 7.87
C ILE A 39 -4.80 15.71 7.67
N PRO A 40 -3.69 16.46 7.70
CA PRO A 40 -3.75 17.89 7.51
C PRO A 40 -4.00 18.24 6.03
N ALA A 41 -4.52 19.46 5.80
CA ALA A 41 -4.91 19.95 4.49
C ALA A 41 -3.80 19.83 3.42
N GLN A 42 -2.56 20.13 3.79
CA GLN A 42 -1.37 20.05 2.92
C GLN A 42 -0.99 18.62 2.53
N ALA A 43 -1.41 17.61 3.29
CA ALA A 43 -1.17 16.20 3.02
C ALA A 43 -2.44 15.50 2.51
N TRP A 44 -3.47 16.23 2.08
CA TRP A 44 -4.74 15.66 1.62
C TRP A 44 -4.66 15.08 0.20
N HIS A 45 -3.76 14.13 -0.01
CA HIS A 45 -3.44 13.54 -1.30
C HIS A 45 -3.65 12.03 -1.26
N LEU A 46 -3.97 11.45 -2.42
CA LEU A 46 -4.07 9.99 -2.56
C LEU A 46 -2.76 9.30 -2.14
N SER A 47 -1.62 9.87 -2.54
CA SER A 47 -0.29 9.38 -2.18
C SER A 47 -0.05 9.29 -0.67
N THR A 48 -0.64 10.20 0.12
CA THR A 48 -0.59 10.14 1.58
C THR A 48 -1.31 8.90 2.10
N ALA A 49 -2.51 8.61 1.58
CA ALA A 49 -3.26 7.42 1.96
C ALA A 49 -2.53 6.13 1.53
N GLU A 50 -1.94 6.10 0.33
CA GLU A 50 -1.12 4.98 -0.14
C GLU A 50 0.08 4.74 0.78
N HIS A 51 0.76 5.80 1.19
CA HIS A 51 1.89 5.73 2.11
C HIS A 51 1.48 5.18 3.49
N LEU A 52 0.37 5.68 4.05
CA LEU A 52 -0.12 5.28 5.37
C LEU A 52 -0.60 3.82 5.41
N LEU A 53 -1.33 3.39 4.38
CA LEU A 53 -1.83 2.03 4.28
C LEU A 53 -0.73 1.04 3.90
N GLY A 54 0.21 1.46 3.07
CA GLY A 54 1.31 0.62 2.59
C GLY A 54 0.83 -0.50 1.65
N SER A 55 1.67 -1.52 1.49
CA SER A 55 1.45 -2.61 0.53
C SER A 55 0.33 -3.59 0.89
N SER A 56 -0.17 -3.56 2.14
CA SER A 56 -1.24 -4.47 2.60
C SER A 56 -2.62 -4.09 2.09
N CYS A 57 -2.80 -2.88 1.55
CA CYS A 57 -4.09 -2.43 1.07
C CYS A 57 -3.97 -1.77 -0.31
N TRP A 58 -4.86 -2.18 -1.23
CA TRP A 58 -5.02 -1.54 -2.52
C TRP A 58 -6.16 -0.53 -2.45
N ILE A 59 -5.93 0.73 -2.83
CA ILE A 59 -6.99 1.75 -2.84
C ILE A 59 -7.88 1.55 -4.07
N GLU A 60 -9.16 1.25 -3.85
CA GLU A 60 -10.14 1.04 -4.93
C GLU A 60 -10.79 2.36 -5.34
N ARG A 61 -11.16 3.22 -4.38
CA ARG A 61 -11.87 4.47 -4.68
C ARG A 61 -11.80 5.46 -3.52
N LEU A 62 -11.64 6.75 -3.83
CA LEU A 62 -11.84 7.83 -2.85
C LEU A 62 -13.32 8.20 -2.72
N HIS A 63 -13.78 8.50 -1.49
CA HIS A 63 -15.13 9.00 -1.26
C HIS A 63 -15.31 10.40 -1.88
N PRO A 64 -16.50 10.76 -2.41
CA PRO A 64 -16.74 12.08 -3.01
C PRO A 64 -16.42 13.26 -2.10
N SER A 65 -16.69 13.16 -0.80
CA SER A 65 -16.36 14.23 0.17
C SER A 65 -14.87 14.47 0.30
N THR A 66 -14.07 13.41 0.27
CA THR A 66 -12.61 13.48 0.34
C THR A 66 -12.02 14.02 -0.97
N ARG A 67 -12.64 13.66 -2.11
CA ARG A 67 -12.27 14.20 -3.43
C ARG A 67 -12.57 15.69 -3.55
N SER A 68 -13.71 16.15 -3.06
CA SER A 68 -14.10 17.55 -3.15
C SER A 68 -13.30 18.45 -2.21
N ARG A 69 -12.63 17.88 -1.19
CA ARG A 69 -11.91 18.63 -0.14
C ARG A 69 -12.83 19.65 0.58
N ALA A 70 -14.14 19.44 0.54
CA ALA A 70 -15.12 20.35 1.14
C ALA A 70 -15.10 20.27 2.67
N ASP A 71 -14.72 19.10 3.20
CA ASP A 71 -14.56 18.83 4.62
C ASP A 71 -13.27 18.03 4.82
N LEU A 72 -12.33 18.60 5.56
CA LEU A 72 -11.00 18.04 5.83
C LEU A 72 -10.92 17.36 7.21
N VAL A 73 -12.06 16.98 7.79
CA VAL A 73 -12.11 16.27 9.08
C VAL A 73 -11.74 14.79 8.92
N VAL A 74 -12.24 14.13 7.86
CA VAL A 74 -12.03 12.69 7.63
C VAL A 74 -11.68 12.39 6.17
N PHE A 75 -10.56 11.70 5.98
CA PHE A 75 -10.14 11.20 4.68
C PHE A 75 -10.73 9.79 4.49
N ARG A 76 -11.77 9.68 3.67
CA ARG A 76 -12.58 8.47 3.50
C ARG A 76 -12.26 7.81 2.16
N LEU A 77 -12.01 6.51 2.19
CA LEU A 77 -11.75 5.74 0.98
C LEU A 77 -12.17 4.27 1.10
N THR A 78 -12.39 3.63 -0.03
CA THR A 78 -12.54 2.19 -0.17
C THR A 78 -11.20 1.56 -0.47
N THR A 79 -10.79 0.57 0.30
CA THR A 79 -9.61 -0.26 0.01
C THR A 79 -9.99 -1.71 -0.14
N ARG A 80 -9.19 -2.47 -0.88
CA ARG A 80 -9.16 -3.91 -0.79
C ARG A 80 -7.96 -4.37 0.02
N THR A 81 -8.18 -5.36 0.87
CA THR A 81 -7.16 -5.94 1.76
C THR A 81 -7.28 -7.46 1.76
N HIS A 82 -6.16 -8.15 1.96
CA HIS A 82 -6.17 -9.60 2.12
C HIS A 82 -6.80 -10.00 3.46
N GLU A 83 -6.47 -9.27 4.54
CA GLU A 83 -7.00 -9.53 5.87
C GLU A 83 -7.36 -8.21 6.58
N PRO A 84 -8.66 -7.90 6.74
CA PRO A 84 -9.11 -6.66 7.37
C PRO A 84 -8.55 -6.44 8.78
N ALA A 85 -8.41 -7.52 9.55
CA ALA A 85 -7.92 -7.47 10.92
C ALA A 85 -6.44 -7.05 11.01
N SER A 86 -5.65 -7.35 9.98
CA SER A 86 -4.22 -6.99 9.89
C SER A 86 -3.97 -5.53 9.49
N THR A 87 -5.01 -4.81 9.05
CA THR A 87 -4.90 -3.42 8.62
C THR A 87 -4.38 -2.55 9.76
N ARG A 88 -3.32 -1.77 9.48
CA ARG A 88 -2.76 -0.82 10.45
C ARG A 88 -3.84 0.16 10.93
N ARG A 89 -4.01 0.27 12.25
CA ARG A 89 -4.97 1.17 12.89
C ARG A 89 -4.40 2.56 13.16
N ALA A 90 -3.07 2.68 13.16
CA ALA A 90 -2.36 3.92 13.37
C ALA A 90 -1.08 3.94 12.53
N ALA A 91 -0.71 5.12 12.06
CA ALA A 91 0.52 5.36 11.32
C ALA A 91 1.03 6.77 11.63
N VAL A 92 2.34 6.95 11.57
CA VAL A 92 2.98 8.26 11.74
C VAL A 92 3.12 8.90 10.37
N LEU A 93 2.64 10.14 10.23
CA LEU A 93 2.79 10.95 9.03
C LEU A 93 3.75 12.10 9.33
N GLU A 94 4.95 12.05 8.78
CA GLU A 94 5.90 13.15 8.84
C GLU A 94 5.69 14.10 7.67
N ILE A 95 5.61 15.39 7.95
CA ILE A 95 5.32 16.41 6.95
C ILE A 95 6.41 17.46 7.02
N VAL A 96 7.03 17.71 5.87
CA VAL A 96 7.96 18.83 5.72
C VAL A 96 7.12 20.11 5.63
N GLU A 97 7.30 21.01 6.59
CA GLU A 97 6.70 22.33 6.53
C GLU A 97 7.42 23.18 5.47
N SER A 98 6.68 23.58 4.44
CA SER A 98 7.16 24.57 3.47
C SER A 98 6.94 25.96 4.06
N VAL A 99 7.97 26.54 4.68
CA VAL A 99 7.90 27.96 5.11
C VAL A 99 7.79 28.82 3.84
N PRO A 100 6.70 29.59 3.67
CA PRO A 100 6.58 30.45 2.49
C PRO A 100 7.70 31.49 2.53
N ALA A 101 8.40 31.66 1.41
CA ALA A 101 9.43 32.69 1.28
C ALA A 101 8.77 34.05 1.56
N THR A 102 9.18 34.68 2.67
CA THR A 102 8.69 35.99 3.07
C THR A 102 9.09 36.99 1.99
N ARG A 103 8.10 37.63 1.38
CA ARG A 103 8.29 38.62 0.32
C ARG A 103 8.26 40.03 0.90
#